data_AF-A0AAU1KKS4-F1
#
_entry.id   AF-A0AAU1KKS4-F1
#
_cell.length_a   1.000
_cell.length_b   1.000
_cell.length_c   1.000
_cell.angle_alpha   90.00
_cell.angle_beta   90.00
_cell.angle_gamma   90.00
#
_symmetry.space_group_name_H-M   'P 1'
#
loop_
_entity.id
_entity.type
_entity.pdbx_description
1 polymer ?
#
loop_
_entity_poly.entity_id
_entity_poly.type
_entity_poly.pdbx_seq_one_letter_code
_entity_poly.pdbx_strand_id
1 'polypeptide(L)'
;MILAATTLDGMFKTIQGILGTLGGTVAACALLILGIRMLLSMKRGDGMREAFQGFGMIALAAFIIGGAAGLAGMLISLGEQIGGKG
;
A
#
# COMPACT_ATOMS: atom_id res chain seq x y z
N MET A 1 20.30 -6.62 -26.30
CA MET A 1 18.88 -6.56 -25.91
C MET A 1 18.63 -7.13 -24.51
N ILE A 2 19.22 -8.29 -24.16
CA ILE A 2 19.14 -8.91 -22.82
C ILE A 2 19.65 -7.99 -21.69
N LEU A 3 20.78 -7.30 -21.90
CA LEU A 3 21.36 -6.44 -20.86
C LEU A 3 20.45 -5.24 -20.49
N ALA A 4 19.83 -4.60 -21.49
CA ALA A 4 18.90 -3.49 -21.27
C ALA A 4 17.63 -3.93 -20.52
N ALA A 5 17.07 -5.10 -20.86
CA ALA A 5 15.93 -5.68 -20.14
C ALA A 5 16.25 -6.02 -18.68
N THR A 6 17.47 -6.51 -18.42
CA THR A 6 17.91 -6.85 -17.06
C THR A 6 18.14 -5.61 -16.21
N THR A 7 18.66 -4.53 -16.83
CA THR A 7 18.87 -3.25 -16.14
C THR A 7 17.54 -2.58 -15.81
N LEU A 8 16.57 -2.63 -16.73
CA LEU A 8 15.22 -2.10 -16.54
C LEU A 8 14.48 -2.85 -15.41
N ASP A 9 14.55 -4.18 -15.38
CA ASP A 9 13.95 -5.02 -14.33
C ASP A 9 14.54 -4.72 -12.94
N GLY A 10 15.86 -4.54 -12.87
CA GLY A 10 16.54 -4.13 -11.64
C GLY A 10 16.06 -2.77 -11.12
N MET A 11 15.91 -1.79 -12.01
CA MET A 11 15.37 -0.46 -11.64
C MET A 11 13.91 -0.55 -11.18
N PHE A 12 13.06 -1.34 -11.84
CA PHE A 12 11.68 -1.55 -11.42
C PHE A 12 11.57 -2.22 -10.05
N LYS A 13 12.41 -3.22 -9.76
CA LYS A 13 12.47 -3.87 -8.44
C LYS A 13 12.92 -2.91 -7.35
N THR A 14 13.91 -2.05 -7.62
CA THR A 14 14.32 -1.01 -6.67
C THR A 14 13.20 0.00 -6.41
N ILE A 15 12.52 0.46 -7.47
CA ILE A 15 11.39 1.38 -7.36
C ILE A 15 10.24 0.73 -6.58
N GLN A 16 9.93 -0.54 -6.86
CA GLN A 16 8.89 -1.29 -6.16
C GLN A 16 9.22 -1.48 -4.67
N GLY A 17 10.48 -1.78 -4.33
CA GLY A 17 10.94 -1.85 -2.93
C GLY A 17 10.77 -0.52 -2.20
N ILE A 18 11.16 0.58 -2.84
CA ILE A 18 11.02 1.94 -2.29
C ILE A 18 9.54 2.30 -2.13
N LEU A 19 8.70 2.08 -3.16
CA LEU A 19 7.27 2.36 -3.11
C LEU A 19 6.53 1.48 -2.08
N GLY A 20 6.91 0.20 -1.94
CA GLY A 20 6.32 -0.69 -0.95
C GLY A 20 6.63 -0.24 0.47
N THR A 21 7.88 0.18 0.73
CA THR A 21 8.31 0.68 2.04
C THR A 21 7.68 2.04 2.36
N LEU A 22 7.61 2.94 1.37
CA LEU A 22 6.90 4.22 1.48
C LEU A 22 5.39 4.03 1.69
N GLY A 23 4.77 3.11 0.96
CA GLY A 23 3.36 2.77 1.12
C GLY A 23 3.05 2.23 2.51
N GLY A 24 3.90 1.33 3.02
CA GLY A 24 3.78 0.77 4.38
C GLY A 24 3.94 1.82 5.47
N THR A 25 4.90 2.74 5.33
CA THR A 25 5.10 3.84 6.29
C THR A 25 3.97 4.86 6.25
N VAL A 26 3.47 5.22 5.07
CA VAL A 26 2.29 6.10 4.93
C VAL A 26 1.05 5.44 5.54
N ALA A 27 0.85 4.14 5.35
CA ALA A 27 -0.25 3.41 5.98
C ALA A 27 -0.13 3.39 7.51
N ALA A 28 1.08 3.19 8.05
CA ALA A 28 1.32 3.27 9.49
C ALA A 28 1.07 4.68 10.06
N CYS A 29 1.51 5.73 9.37
CA CYS A 29 1.21 7.11 9.75
C CYS A 29 -0.29 7.40 9.72
N ALA A 30 -1.01 6.92 8.71
CA ALA A 30 -2.47 7.05 8.63
C ALA A 30 -3.16 6.39 9.84
N LEU A 31 -2.73 5.20 10.25
CA LEU A 31 -3.24 4.51 11.44
C LEU A 31 -2.96 5.30 12.74
N LEU A 32 -1.76 5.87 12.88
CA LEU A 32 -1.40 6.70 14.04
C LEU A 32 -2.25 7.98 14.12
N ILE A 33 -2.42 8.70 13.01
CA ILE A 33 -3.27 9.90 12.94
C ILE A 33 -4.70 9.55 13.34
N LEU A 34 -5.17 8.35 12.97
CA LEU A 34 -6.50 7.88 13.29
C LEU A 34 -6.69 7.53 14.77
N GLY A 35 -5.73 6.81 15.36
CA GLY A 35 -5.73 6.53 16.79
C GLY A 35 -5.75 7.82 17.61
N ILE A 36 -4.97 8.82 17.20
CA ILE A 36 -4.97 10.15 17.83
C ILE A 36 -6.33 10.85 17.65
N ARG A 37 -6.92 10.83 16.44
CA ARG A 37 -8.24 11.41 16.20
C ARG A 37 -9.35 10.74 17.02
N MET A 38 -9.31 9.42 17.18
CA MET A 38 -10.25 8.67 18.02
C MET A 38 -10.13 9.07 19.49
N LEU A 39 -8.90 9.13 20.03
CA LEU A 39 -8.65 9.55 21.41
C LEU A 39 -9.13 10.99 21.68
N LEU A 40 -8.95 11.89 20.73
CA LEU A 40 -9.41 13.29 20.84
C LEU A 40 -10.93 13.42 20.72
N SER A 41 -11.58 12.63 19.87
CA SER A 41 -13.04 12.63 19.69
C SER A 41 -13.76 12.08 20.93
N MET A 42 -13.26 10.99 21.53
CA MET A 42 -13.83 10.46 22.78
C MET A 42 -13.80 11.49 23.92
N LYS A 43 -12.79 12.37 23.94
CA LYS A 43 -12.66 13.42 24.97
C LYS A 43 -13.60 14.61 24.76
N ARG A 44 -14.19 14.78 23.56
CA ARG A 44 -15.02 15.95 23.20
C ARG A 44 -16.52 15.67 23.13
N GLY A 45 -16.97 14.43 23.35
CA GLY A 45 -18.40 14.08 23.38
C GLY A 45 -19.10 14.09 22.02
N ASP A 46 -18.55 14.80 21.03
CA ASP A 46 -19.01 14.81 19.65
C ASP A 46 -18.03 14.09 18.71
N GLY A 47 -18.59 13.33 17.76
CA GLY A 47 -17.90 13.05 16.50
C GLY A 47 -17.32 11.65 16.29
N MET A 48 -17.71 10.63 17.08
CA MET A 48 -17.29 9.24 16.76
C MET A 48 -17.71 8.87 15.32
N ARG A 49 -18.90 9.31 14.90
CA ARG A 49 -19.45 9.03 13.56
C ARG A 49 -18.73 9.77 12.43
N GLU A 50 -18.30 11.02 12.63
CA GLU A 50 -17.49 11.78 11.65
C GLU A 50 -16.07 11.24 11.53
N ALA A 51 -15.45 10.85 12.66
CA ALA A 51 -14.13 10.22 12.65
C ALA A 51 -14.16 8.86 11.93
N PHE A 52 -15.24 8.07 12.11
CA PHE A 52 -15.44 6.80 11.40
C PHE A 52 -15.77 6.97 9.91
N GLN A 53 -16.48 8.03 9.51
CA GLN A 53 -16.79 8.28 8.10
C GLN A 53 -15.54 8.71 7.31
N GLY A 54 -14.66 9.50 7.93
CA GLY A 54 -13.34 9.80 7.37
C GLY A 54 -12.40 8.57 7.34
N PHE A 55 -12.50 7.68 8.33
CA PHE A 55 -11.75 6.42 8.38
C PHE A 55 -12.12 5.46 7.24
N GLY A 56 -13.41 5.28 6.97
CA GLY A 56 -13.89 4.36 5.95
C GLY A 56 -13.28 4.64 4.58
N MET A 57 -13.15 5.91 4.21
CA MET A 57 -12.57 6.32 2.92
C MET A 57 -11.06 6.10 2.85
N ILE A 58 -10.32 6.38 3.92
CA ILE A 58 -8.86 6.20 3.96
C ILE A 58 -8.49 4.72 3.98
N ALA A 59 -9.19 3.91 4.78
CA ALA A 59 -8.99 2.48 4.84
C ALA A 59 -9.34 1.80 3.51
N LEU A 60 -10.42 2.22 2.85
CA LEU A 60 -10.83 1.70 1.55
C LEU A 60 -9.83 2.07 0.44
N ALA A 61 -9.28 3.29 0.45
CA ALA A 61 -8.22 3.68 -0.47
C ALA A 61 -6.93 2.87 -0.26
N ALA A 62 -6.50 2.69 0.99
CA ALA A 62 -5.33 1.88 1.33
C ALA A 62 -5.54 0.40 0.95
N PHE A 63 -6.75 -0.13 1.14
CA PHE A 63 -7.12 -1.49 0.75
C PHE A 63 -7.10 -1.69 -0.77
N ILE A 64 -7.61 -0.75 -1.55
CA ILE A 64 -7.58 -0.81 -3.02
C ILE A 64 -6.12 -0.78 -3.53
N ILE A 65 -5.30 0.12 -2.99
CA ILE A 65 -3.88 0.25 -3.37
C ILE A 65 -3.11 -1.02 -2.99
N GLY A 66 -3.29 -1.52 -1.76
CA GLY A 66 -2.65 -2.75 -1.28
C GLY A 66 -3.12 -3.99 -2.04
N GLY A 67 -4.42 -4.08 -2.35
CA GLY A 67 -5.01 -5.16 -3.14
C GLY A 67 -4.51 -5.19 -4.58
N ALA A 68 -4.39 -4.01 -5.22
CA ALA A 68 -3.81 -3.89 -6.56
C ALA A 68 -2.32 -4.28 -6.58
N ALA A 69 -1.54 -3.89 -5.57
CA ALA A 69 -0.15 -4.28 -5.44
C ALA A 69 0.02 -5.80 -5.22
N GLY A 70 -0.85 -6.42 -4.42
CA GLY A 70 -0.87 -7.87 -4.20
C GLY A 70 -1.25 -8.66 -5.46
N LEU A 71 -2.26 -8.21 -6.20
CA LEU A 71 -2.66 -8.80 -7.48
C LEU A 71 -1.58 -8.64 -8.55
N ALA A 72 -0.93 -7.47 -8.62
CA ALA A 72 0.20 -7.26 -9.51
C ALA A 72 1.37 -8.18 -9.17
N GLY A 73 1.70 -8.36 -7.88
CA GLY A 73 2.73 -9.32 -7.45
C GLY A 73 2.41 -10.76 -7.83
N MET A 74 1.15 -11.19 -7.69
CA MET A 74 0.72 -12.52 -8.12
C MET A 74 0.80 -12.70 -9.64
N LEU A 75 0.37 -11.70 -10.42
CA LEU A 75 0.47 -11.73 -11.89
C LEU A 75 1.92 -11.75 -12.37
N ILE A 76 2.81 -11.01 -11.71
CA ILE A 76 4.25 -11.05 -11.98
C ILE A 76 4.82 -12.43 -11.66
N SER A 77 4.46 -13.01 -10.51
CA SER A 77 4.92 -14.35 -10.12
C SER A 77 4.43 -15.46 -11.07
N LEU A 78 3.18 -15.37 -11.54
CA LEU A 78 2.65 -16.27 -12.57
C LEU A 78 3.35 -16.06 -13.91
N GLY A 79 3.64 -14.82 -14.28
CA GLY A 79 4.42 -14.48 -15.47
C GLY A 79 5.86 -15.02 -15.42
N GLU A 80 6.52 -14.98 -14.26
CA GLU A 80 7.85 -15.54 -14.05
C GLU A 80 7.84 -17.08 -14.12
N GLN A 81 6.82 -17.74 -13.56
CA GLN A 81 6.64 -19.19 -13.63
C GLN A 81 6.35 -19.67 -15.07
N ILE A 82 5.49 -18.96 -15.80
CA ILE A 82 5.14 -19.28 -17.19
C ILE A 82 6.30 -18.92 -18.15
N GLY A 83 7.07 -17.87 -17.83
CA GLY A 83 8.20 -17.40 -18.62
C GLY A 83 9.49 -18.21 -18.48
N GLY A 84 9.50 -19.30 -17.70
CA GLY A 84 10.62 -20.25 -17.62
C GLY A 84 11.84 -19.75 -16.83
N LYS A 85 11.68 -18.79 -15.91
CA LYS A 85 12.72 -18.35 -14.97
C LYS A 85 12.57 -19.00 -13.59
N GLY A 86 12.16 -20.27 -13.57
CA GLY A 86 12.18 -21.14 -12.40
C GLY A 86 13.39 -22.05 -12.44
#